data_AF-A0A1F8M4B3-F1
#
_entry.id   AF-A0A1F8M4B3-F1
#
_cell.length_a   1.000
_cell.length_b   1.000
_cell.length_c   1.000
_cell.angle_alpha   90.00
_cell.angle_beta   90.00
_cell.angle_gamma   90.00
#
_symmetry.space_group_name_H-M   'P 1'
#
loop_
_entity.id
_entity.type
_entity.pdbx_description
1 polymer ?
#
loop_
_entity_poly.entity_id
_entity_poly.type
_entity_poly.pdbx_seq_one_letter_code
_entity_poly.pdbx_strand_id
1 'polypeptide(L)' 'MQFSHQALAEMSGTTIFTVSRVLNAWEKKGLITAGREWVILTNPHVALRLAEGLGEGRSE' A
#
# COMPACT_ATOMS: atom_id res chain seq x y z
N MET A 1 2.73 -2.70 -18.60
CA MET A 1 2.78 -1.66 -17.57
C MET A 1 3.74 -2.14 -16.50
N GLN A 2 4.85 -1.45 -16.30
CA GLN A 2 5.83 -1.80 -15.26
C GLN A 2 5.32 -1.24 -13.93
N PHE A 3 5.35 -2.04 -12.87
CA PHE A 3 4.88 -1.57 -11.58
C PHE A 3 5.83 -0.48 -11.07
N SER A 4 5.29 0.70 -10.75
CA SER A 4 6.07 1.83 -10.23
C SER A 4 5.20 2.70 -9.33
N HIS A 5 5.82 3.47 -8.44
CA HIS A 5 5.08 4.44 -7.61
C HIS A 5 4.36 5.50 -8.48
N GLN A 6 4.91 5.80 -9.66
CA GLN A 6 4.29 6.72 -10.61
C GLN A 6 3.02 6.11 -11.24
N ALA A 7 3.09 4.87 -11.71
CA ALA A 7 1.91 4.16 -12.21
C ALA A 7 0.80 4.11 -11.14
N LEU A 8 1.15 3.83 -9.88
CA LEU A 8 0.19 3.83 -8.77
C LEU A 8 -0.41 5.21 -8.50
N ALA A 9 0.39 6.27 -8.58
CA ALA A 9 -0.07 7.64 -8.38
C ALA A 9 -1.08 8.04 -9.47
N GLU A 10 -0.77 7.74 -10.73
CA GLU A 10 -1.66 7.97 -11.87
C GLU A 10 -2.97 7.17 -11.76
N MET A 11 -2.89 5.89 -11.38
CA MET A 11 -4.05 5.01 -11.23
C MET A 11 -4.97 5.40 -10.06
N SER A 12 -4.41 5.98 -9.00
CA SER A 12 -5.16 6.37 -7.80
C SER A 12 -5.58 7.84 -7.77
N GLY A 13 -5.19 8.63 -8.78
CA GLY A 13 -5.42 10.08 -8.78
C GLY A 13 -4.71 10.80 -7.62
N THR A 14 -3.58 10.26 -7.17
CA THR A 14 -2.79 10.83 -6.06
C THR A 14 -1.39 11.24 -6.53
N THR A 15 -0.54 11.69 -5.60
CA THR A 15 0.85 12.03 -5.92
C THR A 15 1.80 10.87 -5.62
N ILE A 16 2.94 10.83 -6.31
CA ILE A 16 4.02 9.86 -6.03
C ILE A 16 4.47 9.94 -4.56
N PHE A 17 4.49 11.14 -3.97
CA PHE A 17 4.82 11.34 -2.55
C PHE A 17 3.80 10.66 -1.63
N THR A 18 2.51 10.76 -1.94
CA THR A 18 1.43 10.09 -1.20
C THR A 18 1.58 8.57 -1.29
N VAL A 19 1.75 8.03 -2.50
CA VAL A 19 1.96 6.59 -2.71
C VAL A 19 3.18 6.08 -1.95
N SER A 20 4.32 6.76 -2.09
CA SER A 20 5.56 6.41 -1.40
C SER A 20 5.37 6.40 0.12
N ARG A 21 4.66 7.38 0.68
CA ARG A 21 4.37 7.44 2.12
C ARG A 21 3.51 6.26 2.57
N VAL A 22 2.47 5.91 1.81
CA VAL A 22 1.57 4.79 2.14
C VAL A 22 2.30 3.45 2.07
N LEU A 23 3.05 3.20 1.00
CA LEU A 23 3.80 1.95 0.84
C LEU A 23 4.87 1.78 1.93
N ASN A 24 5.61 2.84 2.26
CA ASN A 24 6.55 2.81 3.38
C ASN A 24 5.87 2.52 4.73
N ALA A 25 4.70 3.10 4.96
CA ALA A 25 3.94 2.82 6.19
C ALA A 25 3.46 1.36 6.24
N TRP A 26 3.05 0.79 5.11
CA TRP A 26 2.63 -0.60 5.01
C TRP A 26 3.80 -1.57 5.18
N GLU A 27 4.97 -1.26 4.61
CA GLU A 27 6.18 -2.05 4.78
C GLU A 27 6.65 -2.05 6.24
N LYS A 28 6.64 -0.88 6.91
CA LYS A 28 6.95 -0.78 8.34
C LYS A 28 5.99 -1.56 9.23
N LYS A 29 4.73 -1.70 8.81
CA LYS A 29 3.71 -2.53 9.49
C LYS A 29 3.80 -4.01 9.10
N GLY A 30 4.75 -4.38 8.24
CA GLY A 30 4.90 -5.75 7.74
C GLY A 30 3.74 -6.24 6.89
N LEU A 31 2.94 -5.32 6.31
CA LEU A 31 1.78 -5.64 5.46
C LEU A 31 2.17 -5.98 4.02
N ILE A 32 3.31 -5.42 3.60
CA ILE A 32 3.88 -5.65 2.29
C ILE A 32 5.40 -5.81 2.37
N THR A 33 5.97 -6.37 1.32
CA THR A 33 7.40 -6.27 1.00
C THR A 33 7.50 -5.71 -0.41
N ALA A 34 8.36 -4.71 -0.61
CA ALA A 34 8.53 -4.05 -1.89
C ALA A 34 9.95 -4.28 -2.43
N GLY A 35 10.07 -4.33 -3.75
CA GLY A 35 11.37 -4.29 -4.43
C GLY A 35 11.27 -3.48 -5.71
N ARG A 36 12.31 -3.57 -6.55
CA ARG A 36 12.29 -2.89 -7.85
C ARG A 36 11.18 -3.48 -8.71
N GLU A 37 10.17 -2.66 -9.00
CA GLU A 37 9.06 -2.98 -9.91
C GLU A 37 8.16 -4.13 -9.45
N TRP A 38 8.08 -4.37 -8.14
CA TRP A 38 7.11 -5.31 -7.57
C TRP A 38 6.78 -4.99 -6.11
N VAL A 39 5.61 -5.44 -5.67
CA VAL A 39 5.17 -5.47 -4.28
C VAL A 39 4.50 -6.81 -4.01
N ILE A 40 4.83 -7.43 -2.87
CA ILE A 40 4.20 -8.65 -2.35
C ILE A 40 3.35 -8.27 -1.15
N LEU A 41 2.10 -8.72 -1.14
CA LEU A 41 1.25 -8.70 0.05
C LEU A 41 1.68 -9.85 0.97
N THR A 42 2.26 -9.54 2.12
CA THR A 42 2.75 -10.55 3.08
C THR A 42 1.60 -11.17 3.87
N ASN A 43 0.50 -10.44 4.07
CA ASN A 43 -0.70 -10.91 4.76
C ASN A 43 -1.98 -10.54 3.98
N PRO A 44 -2.49 -11.45 3.13
CA PRO A 44 -3.68 -11.21 2.31
C PRO A 44 -4.92 -10.90 3.14
N HIS A 45 -5.08 -11.52 4.31
CA HIS A 45 -6.24 -11.29 5.18
C HIS A 45 -6.25 -9.87 5.74
N VAL A 46 -5.09 -9.32 6.10
CA VAL A 46 -5.02 -7.94 6.58
C VAL A 46 -5.22 -6.94 5.44
N ALA A 47 -4.67 -7.22 4.26
CA ALA A 47 -4.90 -6.40 3.07
C ALA A 47 -6.40 -6.34 2.71
N LEU A 48 -7.11 -7.47 2.76
CA LEU A 48 -8.55 -7.52 2.55
C LEU A 48 -9.30 -6.66 3.58
N ARG A 49 -8.97 -6.79 4.87
CA ARG A 49 -9.59 -5.94 5.91
C ARG A 49 -9.36 -4.45 5.66
N LEU A 50 -8.16 -4.06 5.24
CA LEU A 50 -7.86 -2.66 4.92
C LEU A 50 -8.66 -2.17 3.71
N ALA A 51 -8.83 -2.99 2.68
CA ALA A 51 -9.62 -2.66 1.49
C ALA A 51 -11.12 -2.48 1.83
N GLU A 52 -11.64 -3.30 2.75
CA GLU A 52 -13.01 -3.19 3.28
C GLU A 52 -13.19 -2.03 4.28
N GLY A 53 -12.13 -1.26 4.57
CA GLY A 53 -12.16 -0.18 5.57
C GLY A 53 -12.18 -0.66 7.03
N LEU A 54 -12.00 -1.96 7.26
CA LEU A 54 -11.93 -2.63 8.56
C LEU A 54 -10.52 -2.56 9.18
N GLY A 55 -9.73 -1.54 8.84
CA GLY A 55 -8.42 -1.30 9.43
C GLY A 55 -8.54 -1.18 10.96
N GLU A 56 -7.46 -1.50 11.68
CA GLU A 56 -7.38 -1.35 13.14
C GLU A 56 -8.01 -0.02 13.53
N GLY A 57 -9.10 -0.13 14.30
CA GLY A 57 -10.05 0.95 14.50
C GLY A 57 -9.33 2.25 14.82
N ARG A 58 -9.87 3.35 14.29
CA ARG A 58 -9.72 4.63 14.95
C ARG A 58 -10.19 4.40 16.38
N SER A 59 -9.25 4.22 17.29
CA SER A 59 -9.51 4.31 18.72
C SER A 59 -9.73 5.78 19.01
N GLU A 60 -10.96 6.23 18.76
CA GLU A 60 -11.60 7.46 19.26
C GLU A 60 -13.09 7.18 19.46
#